data_AF-A0AAE8QMH9-F1
#
_entry.id   AF-A0AAE8QMH9-F1
#
_cell.length_a   1.000
_cell.length_b   1.000
_cell.length_c   1.000
_cell.angle_alpha   90.00
_cell.angle_beta   90.00
_cell.angle_gamma   90.00
#
_symmetry.space_group_name_H-M   'P 1'
#
loop_
_entity.id
_entity.type
_entity.pdbx_description
1 polymer ?
#
loop_
_entity_poly.entity_id
_entity_poly.type
_entity_poly.pdbx_seq_one_letter_code
_entity_poly.pdbx_strand_id
1 'polypeptide(L)'
;MHIIETKVKETIRVIHNNLDAMHENIESLKRTGWSGNTRHSIVDIPLVTEDIGNVWDVEEFVSRHPEVEVQYPNENDYFHTRPYIYVTEHEREVIE
;
A
#
# COMPACT_ATOMS: atom_id res chain seq x y z
N MET A 1 -19.82 -28.56 6.66
CA MET A 1 -18.75 -27.54 6.61
C MET A 1 -17.97 -27.66 7.90
N HIS A 2 -16.68 -27.96 7.82
CA HIS A 2 -15.81 -28.04 9.00
C HIS A 2 -14.89 -26.83 8.96
N ILE A 3 -15.06 -25.92 9.92
CA ILE A 3 -14.13 -24.84 10.15
C ILE A 3 -13.04 -25.40 11.05
N ILE A 4 -11.78 -25.34 10.61
CA ILE A 4 -10.63 -25.91 11.31
C ILE A 4 -10.08 -24.93 12.35
N GLU A 5 -10.22 -23.63 12.08
CA GLU A 5 -9.81 -22.54 12.98
C GLU A 5 -10.55 -21.25 12.59
N THR A 6 -10.80 -20.36 13.55
CA THR A 6 -11.30 -19.00 13.31
C THR A 6 -10.34 -18.02 13.97
N LYS A 7 -9.87 -17.02 13.22
CA LYS A 7 -8.97 -15.98 13.71
C LYS A 7 -9.54 -14.61 13.39
N VAL A 8 -9.39 -13.67 14.32
CA VAL A 8 -9.71 -12.26 14.09
C VAL A 8 -8.42 -11.56 13.66
N LYS A 9 -8.52 -10.76 12.60
CA LYS A 9 -7.40 -9.98 12.07
C LYS A 9 -7.75 -8.50 12.10
N GLU A 10 -6.77 -7.69 12.48
CA GLU A 10 -6.80 -6.26 12.24
C GLU A 10 -6.00 -5.96 10.98
N THR A 11 -6.50 -5.03 10.16
CA THR A 11 -5.87 -4.60 8.92
C THR A 11 -5.67 -3.09 8.94
N ILE A 12 -4.47 -2.64 8.61
CA ILE A 12 -4.17 -1.22 8.36
C ILE A 12 -3.69 -1.05 6.92
N ARG A 13 -4.02 0.09 6.33
CA ARG A 13 -3.51 0.54 5.04
C ARG A 13 -2.70 1.81 5.26
N VAL A 14 -1.48 1.83 4.76
CA VAL A 14 -0.54 2.93 4.96
C VAL A 14 -0.15 3.49 3.60
N ILE A 15 -0.30 4.81 3.45
CA ILE A 15 0.19 5.57 2.30
C ILE A 15 1.58 6.08 2.65
N HIS A 16 2.53 5.93 1.73
CA HIS A 16 3.91 6.35 1.92
C HIS A 16 4.29 7.41 0.90
N ASN A 17 5.04 8.41 1.35
CA ASN A 17 5.44 9.52 0.49
C ASN A 17 6.55 9.15 -0.48
N ASN A 18 7.35 8.12 -0.17
CA ASN A 18 8.38 7.61 -1.06
C ASN A 18 8.74 6.16 -0.70
N LEU A 19 9.57 5.55 -1.55
CA LEU A 19 9.98 4.16 -1.42
C LEU A 19 10.80 3.90 -0.14
N ASP A 20 11.65 4.84 0.27
CA ASP A 20 12.48 4.69 1.47
C ASP A 20 11.62 4.70 2.74
N ALA A 21 10.69 5.65 2.84
CA ALA A 21 9.71 5.74 3.92
C ALA A 21 8.86 4.46 4.01
N MET A 22 8.47 3.91 2.85
CA MET A 22 7.76 2.63 2.80
C MET A 22 8.59 1.49 3.40
N HIS A 23 9.85 1.35 2.99
CA HIS A 23 10.72 0.29 3.52
C HIS A 23 10.95 0.41 5.02
N GLU A 24 11.23 1.63 5.51
CA GLU A 24 11.40 1.89 6.94
C GLU A 24 10.13 1.55 7.74
N ASN A 25 8.96 1.94 7.22
CA ASN A 25 7.68 1.69 7.86
C ASN A 25 7.35 0.19 7.89
N ILE A 26 7.55 -0.54 6.78
CA ILE A 26 7.38 -1.99 6.70
C ILE A 26 8.24 -2.69 7.77
N GLU A 27 9.52 -2.33 7.88
CA GLU A 27 10.42 -2.96 8.84
C GLU A 27 10.03 -2.63 10.29
N SER A 28 9.57 -1.41 10.55
CA SER A 28 9.01 -1.03 11.86
C SER A 28 7.75 -1.84 12.19
N LEU A 29 6.81 -1.95 11.26
CA LEU A 29 5.55 -2.66 11.43
C LEU A 29 5.79 -4.16 11.68
N LYS A 30 6.67 -4.79 10.91
CA LYS A 30 7.10 -6.19 11.14
C LYS A 30 7.60 -6.43 12.56
N ARG A 31 8.44 -5.54 13.09
CA ARG A 31 8.95 -5.64 14.48
C ARG A 31 7.85 -5.56 15.52
N THR A 32 6.74 -4.91 15.20
CA THR A 32 5.56 -4.77 16.08
C THR A 32 4.48 -5.84 15.85
N GLY A 33 4.76 -6.86 15.03
CA GLY A 33 3.88 -8.01 14.82
C GLY A 33 2.91 -7.89 13.65
N TRP A 34 3.05 -6.87 12.81
CA TRP A 34 2.30 -6.76 11.56
C TRP A 34 2.95 -7.57 10.44
N SER A 35 2.15 -8.03 9.48
CA SER A 35 2.65 -8.68 8.26
C SER A 35 3.43 -7.69 7.39
N GLY A 36 4.30 -8.19 6.50
CA GLY A 36 5.22 -7.34 5.73
C GLY A 36 4.58 -6.56 4.59
N ASN A 37 3.51 -7.09 3.97
CA ASN A 37 2.61 -6.44 3.01
C ASN A 37 1.57 -7.49 2.56
N THR A 38 0.28 -7.15 2.43
CA THR A 38 -0.77 -8.13 2.08
C THR A 38 -1.47 -7.87 0.75
N ARG A 39 -1.27 -6.73 0.10
CA ARG A 39 -1.90 -6.46 -1.20
C ARG A 39 -1.22 -7.32 -2.27
N HIS A 40 -1.84 -8.42 -2.69
CA HIS A 40 -1.34 -9.30 -3.73
C HIS A 40 -2.19 -9.12 -5.01
N SER A 41 -1.53 -9.11 -6.16
CA SER A 41 -2.22 -9.24 -7.45
C SER A 41 -2.68 -10.68 -7.68
N ILE A 42 -3.50 -10.92 -8.72
CA ILE A 42 -3.93 -12.27 -9.16
C ILE A 42 -2.74 -13.20 -9.45
N VAL A 43 -1.54 -12.64 -9.65
CA VAL A 43 -0.29 -13.36 -9.92
C VAL A 43 0.63 -13.44 -8.69
N ASP A 44 0.09 -13.27 -7.48
CA ASP A 44 0.80 -13.32 -6.19
C ASP A 44 1.96 -12.31 -6.05
N ILE A 45 2.01 -11.28 -6.90
CA ILE A 45 2.99 -10.19 -6.78
C ILE A 45 2.44 -9.14 -5.79
N PRO A 46 3.21 -8.74 -4.76
CA PRO A 46 2.85 -7.66 -3.87
C PRO A 46 2.67 -6.34 -4.63
N LEU A 47 1.47 -5.77 -4.55
CA LEU A 47 1.12 -4.47 -5.10
C LEU A 47 1.44 -3.39 -4.07
N VAL A 48 2.59 -2.75 -4.24
CA VAL A 48 3.08 -1.67 -3.37
C VAL A 48 2.71 -0.26 -3.85
N THR A 49 2.05 -0.16 -5.02
CA THR A 49 1.68 1.10 -5.64
C THR A 49 0.24 1.10 -6.11
N GLU A 50 -0.40 2.26 -6.10
CA GLU A 50 -1.75 2.46 -6.61
C GLU A 50 -1.80 3.63 -7.57
N ASP A 51 -2.31 3.37 -8.78
CA ASP A 51 -2.46 4.37 -9.82
C ASP A 51 -3.56 5.37 -9.44
N ILE A 52 -3.26 6.66 -9.57
CA ILE A 52 -4.22 7.74 -9.43
C ILE A 52 -4.76 8.07 -10.83
N GLY A 53 -5.83 7.37 -11.22
CA GLY A 53 -6.78 7.75 -12.28
C GLY A 53 -6.23 8.48 -13.52
N ASN A 54 -7.01 9.39 -14.08
CA ASN A 54 -6.56 10.34 -15.10
C ASN A 54 -5.93 11.58 -14.43
N VAL A 55 -5.22 12.41 -15.20
CA VAL A 55 -4.55 13.63 -14.71
C VAL A 55 -5.50 14.60 -13.96
N TRP A 56 -6.78 14.67 -14.36
CA TRP A 56 -7.80 15.48 -13.67
C TRP A 56 -8.15 14.93 -12.27
N ASP A 57 -8.04 13.62 -12.08
CA ASP A 57 -8.26 12.97 -10.78
C ASP A 57 -7.07 13.21 -9.84
N VAL A 58 -5.88 13.50 -10.38
CA VAL A 58 -4.67 13.80 -9.60
C VAL A 58 -4.77 15.16 -8.92
N GLU A 59 -5.17 16.22 -9.63
CA GLU A 59 -5.34 17.54 -9.02
C GLU A 59 -6.40 17.52 -7.91
N GLU A 60 -7.51 16.81 -8.14
CA GLU A 60 -8.56 16.62 -7.14
C GLU A 60 -8.05 15.81 -5.92
N PHE A 61 -7.28 14.75 -6.17
CA PHE A 61 -6.69 13.94 -5.10
C PHE A 61 -5.73 14.76 -4.24
N VAL A 62 -4.81 15.50 -4.86
CA VAL A 62 -3.84 16.36 -4.14
C VAL A 62 -4.54 17.47 -3.35
N SER A 63 -5.64 18.02 -3.88
CA SER A 63 -6.44 19.02 -3.16
C SER A 63 -7.10 18.46 -1.90
N ARG A 64 -7.56 17.20 -1.95
CA ARG A 64 -8.20 16.52 -0.81
C ARG A 64 -7.21 15.92 0.19
N HIS A 65 -6.01 15.56 -0.28
CA HIS A 65 -4.96 14.90 0.49
C HIS A 65 -3.60 15.61 0.29
N PRO A 66 -3.46 16.88 0.70
CA PRO A 66 -2.24 17.64 0.50
C PRO A 66 -1.01 17.07 1.21
N GLU A 67 -1.21 16.19 2.19
CA GLU A 67 -0.16 15.48 2.93
C GLU A 67 0.45 14.30 2.15
N VAL A 68 -0.20 13.83 1.08
CA VAL A 68 0.22 12.66 0.30
C VAL A 68 1.10 13.09 -0.87
N GLU A 69 2.28 12.47 -0.98
CA GLU A 69 3.20 12.73 -2.08
C GLU A 69 2.89 11.82 -3.28
N VAL A 70 2.32 12.41 -4.33
CA VAL A 70 2.06 11.72 -5.60
C VAL A 70 3.35 11.58 -6.40
N GLN A 71 3.63 10.35 -6.82
CA GLN A 71 4.75 10.01 -7.69
C GLN A 71 4.35 10.15 -9.15
N TYR A 72 5.27 10.61 -9.98
CA TYR A 72 5.09 10.72 -11.42
C TYR A 72 6.08 9.80 -12.13
N PRO A 73 5.62 9.01 -13.11
CA PRO A 73 6.51 8.12 -13.85
C PRO A 73 7.55 8.92 -14.62
N ASN A 74 8.79 8.44 -14.59
CA ASN A 74 9.87 8.98 -15.42
C ASN A 74 9.73 8.47 -16.86
N GLU A 75 10.38 9.13 -17.83
CA GLU A 75 10.33 8.75 -19.25
C GLU A 75 10.79 7.29 -19.53
N ASN A 76 11.53 6.67 -18.60
CA ASN A 76 12.01 5.29 -18.68
C ASN A 76 11.36 4.35 -17.65
N ASP A 77 10.24 4.74 -17.04
CA ASP A 77 9.51 3.89 -16.11
C ASP A 77 8.60 2.91 -16.87
N TYR A 78 9.03 1.64 -16.94
CA TYR A 78 8.30 0.58 -17.65
C TYR A 78 7.12 0.02 -16.84
N PHE A 79 7.06 0.27 -15.53
CA PHE A 79 6.04 -0.29 -14.65
C PHE A 79 4.93 0.71 -14.36
N HIS A 80 5.24 2.01 -14.37
CA HIS A 80 4.28 3.07 -14.12
C HIS A 80 4.08 3.91 -15.38
N THR A 81 2.85 3.94 -15.89
CA THR A 81 2.47 4.78 -17.04
C THR A 81 1.57 5.96 -16.63
N ARG A 82 1.24 6.05 -15.34
CA ARG A 82 0.35 7.05 -14.74
C ARG A 82 0.90 7.48 -13.37
N PRO A 83 0.49 8.65 -12.86
CA PRO A 83 0.82 9.05 -11.49
C PRO A 83 0.32 8.01 -10.48
N TYR A 84 1.09 7.80 -9.42
CA TYR A 84 0.83 6.74 -8.45
C TYR A 84 1.25 7.16 -7.04
N ILE A 85 0.80 6.41 -6.04
CA ILE A 85 1.24 6.53 -4.65
C ILE A 85 1.75 5.19 -4.14
N TYR A 86 2.65 5.23 -3.16
CA TYR A 86 3.07 4.02 -2.47
C TYR A 86 2.06 3.66 -1.39
N VAL A 87 1.61 2.41 -1.39
CA VAL A 87 0.61 1.91 -0.47
C VAL A 87 0.99 0.52 -0.03
N THR A 88 0.91 0.28 1.27
CA THR A 88 1.03 -1.05 1.85
C THR A 88 -0.20 -1.37 2.68
N GLU A 89 -0.51 -2.65 2.76
CA GLU A 89 -1.55 -3.16 3.64
C GLU A 89 -0.92 -4.19 4.58
N HIS A 90 -1.28 -4.12 5.84
CA HIS A 90 -0.68 -4.93 6.89
C HIS A 90 -1.77 -5.55 7.73
N GLU A 91 -1.59 -6.82 8.04
CA GLU A 91 -2.49 -7.58 8.89
C GLU A 91 -1.76 -8.01 10.16
N ARG A 92 -2.46 -8.04 11.28
CA ARG A 92 -2.01 -8.75 12.47
C ARG A 92 -3.16 -9.56 13.05
N GLU A 93 -2.84 -10.71 13.61
CA GLU A 93 -3.81 -11.50 14.38
C GLU A 93 -4.04 -10.79 15.72
N VAL A 94 -5.30 -10.63 16.10
CA VAL A 94 -5.68 -10.11 17.42
C VAL A 94 -6.26 -11.25 18.23
N ILE A 95 -5.71 -11.44 19.43
CA ILE A 95 -6.25 -12.38 20.41
C ILE A 95 -7.28 -11.58 21.22
N GLU A 96 -8.56 -11.94 21.11
CA GLU A 96 -9.62 -11.42 21.98
C GLU A 96 -9.51 -11.98 23.41
#